data_AF-A0A962UHD8-F1
#
_entry.id   AF-A0A962UHD8-F1
#
_cell.length_a   1.000
_cell.length_b   1.000
_cell.length_c   1.000
_cell.angle_alpha   90.00
_cell.angle_beta   90.00
_cell.angle_gamma   90.00
#
_symmetry.space_group_name_H-M   'P 1'
#
loop_
_entity.id
_entity.type
_entity.pdbx_description
1 polymer ?
#
loop_
_entity_poly.entity_id
_entity_poly.type
_entity_poly.pdbx_seq_one_letter_code
_entity_poly.pdbx_strand_id
1 'polypeptide(L)'
;QTQELVAGPDGRVTAVKFKDGSEAPAELVVMAVGIRPNTALAEKMRLHVNRGIVVSDTMQTVTDGRIYAVGECAAHRGIAYGLVAPLFEQGKVVANHLAEFGIGRYQGSLTSTKLKVTGIDLFSAGDFQGGEDTEEIVLSDPFGGVYKKLVIKGDKLVGACLYGDTVDGSWYFKLLREGRSVADIRERLMFGESNIGDTGHEGHNKAAAMADSDEVCGCNGVTKGTICKAIKDKGLFTLEEVRKHTKASASCGSCTGLVEQ
;
A
#
# COMPACT_ATOMS: atom_id res chain seq x y z
N GLN A 1 -21.12 16.98 11.46
CA GLN A 1 -20.77 15.62 11.95
C GLN A 1 -22.05 14.87 12.29
N THR A 2 -22.15 13.60 11.94
CA THR A 2 -23.28 12.72 12.31
C THR A 2 -23.39 12.61 13.83
N GLN A 3 -24.62 12.68 14.34
CA GLN A 3 -24.96 12.53 15.75
C GLN A 3 -25.63 11.18 16.02
N GLU A 4 -26.67 10.84 15.27
CA GLU A 4 -27.41 9.58 15.43
C GLU A 4 -28.01 9.10 14.11
N LEU A 5 -28.30 7.80 14.04
CA LEU A 5 -29.11 7.19 12.98
C LEU A 5 -30.52 7.02 13.54
N VAL A 6 -31.50 7.62 12.87
CA VAL A 6 -32.91 7.57 13.31
C VAL A 6 -33.52 6.27 12.80
N ALA A 7 -34.07 5.49 13.73
CA ALA A 7 -34.79 4.26 13.41
C ALA A 7 -36.29 4.52 13.25
N GLY A 8 -36.89 3.94 12.22
CA GLY A 8 -38.33 3.90 12.01
C GLY A 8 -39.03 2.85 12.88
N PRO A 9 -40.37 2.75 12.77
CA PRO A 9 -41.17 1.81 13.56
C PRO A 9 -40.81 0.33 13.36
N ASP A 10 -40.24 -0.02 12.21
CA ASP A 10 -39.76 -1.35 11.86
C ASP A 10 -38.29 -1.60 12.27
N GLY A 11 -37.65 -0.62 12.91
CA GLY A 11 -36.25 -0.65 13.31
C GLY A 11 -35.25 -0.34 12.19
N ARG A 12 -35.71 -0.05 10.96
CA ARG A 12 -34.83 0.33 9.85
C ARG A 12 -34.45 1.81 9.94
N VAL A 13 -33.31 2.18 9.37
CA VAL A 13 -32.92 3.58 9.30
C VAL A 13 -33.89 4.36 8.42
N THR A 14 -34.27 5.56 8.86
CA THR A 14 -35.12 6.49 8.11
C THR A 14 -34.46 7.85 7.89
N ALA A 15 -33.51 8.23 8.75
CA ALA A 15 -32.75 9.47 8.61
C ALA A 15 -31.39 9.42 9.32
N VAL A 16 -30.50 10.31 8.91
CA VAL A 16 -29.25 10.64 9.61
C VAL A 16 -29.41 12.03 10.21
N LYS A 17 -29.21 12.14 11.53
CA LYS A 17 -29.24 13.43 12.23
C LYS A 17 -27.85 13.95 12.47
N PHE A 18 -27.65 15.24 12.25
CA PHE A 18 -26.38 15.93 12.41
C PHE A 18 -26.36 16.76 13.69
N LYS A 19 -25.14 17.02 14.20
CA LYS A 19 -24.94 17.79 15.44
C LYS A 19 -25.47 19.23 15.40
N ASP A 20 -25.73 19.78 14.21
CA ASP A 20 -26.34 21.11 14.03
C ASP A 20 -27.88 21.08 14.10
N GLY A 21 -28.46 19.90 14.32
CA GLY A 21 -29.91 19.69 14.40
C GLY A 21 -30.57 19.41 13.05
N SER A 22 -29.84 19.49 11.93
CA SER A 22 -30.36 19.10 10.62
C SER A 22 -30.48 17.58 10.47
N GLU A 23 -31.37 17.14 9.58
CA GLU A 23 -31.61 15.73 9.28
C GLU A 23 -31.61 15.48 7.76
N ALA A 24 -31.06 14.35 7.35
CA ALA A 24 -31.10 13.87 5.97
C ALA A 24 -31.87 12.53 5.92
N PRO A 25 -32.99 12.43 5.17
CA PRO A 25 -33.69 11.17 4.95
C PRO A 25 -32.77 10.12 4.33
N ALA A 26 -32.81 8.89 4.84
CA ALA A 26 -31.96 7.80 4.38
C ALA A 26 -32.61 6.44 4.63
N GLU A 27 -32.64 5.57 3.62
CA GLU A 27 -33.11 4.19 3.73
C GLU A 27 -31.96 3.18 3.89
N LEU A 28 -30.73 3.63 3.62
CA LEU A 28 -29.48 2.90 3.80
C LEU A 28 -28.38 3.86 4.24
N VAL A 29 -27.57 3.42 5.20
CA VAL A 29 -26.40 4.16 5.66
C VAL A 29 -25.17 3.24 5.58
N VAL A 30 -24.12 3.72 4.90
CA VAL A 30 -22.82 3.04 4.83
C VAL A 30 -21.83 3.81 5.68
N MET A 31 -21.28 3.18 6.72
CA MET A 31 -20.27 3.80 7.57
C MET A 31 -18.85 3.41 7.11
N ALA A 32 -18.09 4.40 6.64
CA ALA A 32 -16.70 4.25 6.21
C ALA A 32 -15.77 5.19 7.00
N VAL A 33 -15.72 5.03 8.33
CA VAL A 33 -15.02 5.94 9.27
C VAL A 33 -13.75 5.32 9.86
N GLY A 34 -13.16 4.35 9.16
CA GLY A 34 -11.99 3.60 9.60
C GLY A 34 -12.34 2.34 10.40
N ILE A 35 -11.30 1.55 10.69
CA ILE A 35 -11.38 0.28 11.42
C ILE A 35 -10.59 0.35 12.72
N ARG A 36 -10.82 -0.60 13.62
CA ARG A 36 -10.06 -0.77 14.86
C ARG A 36 -9.51 -2.19 14.96
N PRO A 37 -8.25 -2.36 15.39
CA PRO A 37 -7.68 -3.67 15.70
C PRO A 37 -8.56 -4.47 16.67
N ASN A 38 -8.85 -5.73 16.33
CA ASN A 38 -9.61 -6.62 17.20
C ASN A 38 -8.70 -7.27 18.24
N THR A 39 -8.64 -6.69 19.44
CA THR A 39 -7.67 -7.05 20.50
C THR A 39 -8.30 -7.76 21.70
N ALA A 40 -9.62 -7.97 21.71
CA ALA A 40 -10.34 -8.42 22.90
C ALA A 40 -9.84 -9.76 23.49
N LEU A 41 -9.40 -10.69 22.63
CA LEU A 41 -8.80 -11.96 23.09
C LEU A 41 -7.46 -11.72 23.77
N ALA A 42 -6.60 -10.90 23.18
CA ALA A 42 -5.27 -10.59 23.70
C ALA A 42 -5.34 -9.90 25.07
N GLU A 43 -6.28 -8.97 25.24
CA GLU A 43 -6.54 -8.30 26.52
C GLU A 43 -6.98 -9.29 27.60
N LYS A 44 -7.90 -10.21 27.27
CA LYS A 44 -8.33 -11.28 28.21
C LYS A 44 -7.17 -12.20 28.60
N MET A 45 -6.23 -12.43 27.69
CA MET A 45 -5.00 -13.19 27.94
C MET A 45 -3.90 -12.37 28.64
N ARG A 46 -4.17 -11.10 28.98
CA ARG A 46 -3.22 -10.16 29.61
C ARG A 46 -1.98 -9.88 28.76
N LEU A 47 -2.11 -10.00 27.43
CA LEU A 47 -1.06 -9.57 26.50
C LEU A 47 -1.03 -8.05 26.42
N HIS A 48 0.16 -7.48 26.17
CA HIS A 48 0.29 -6.05 26.01
C HIS A 48 -0.39 -5.58 24.72
N VAL A 49 -1.34 -4.65 24.88
CA VAL A 49 -2.10 -4.02 23.79
C VAL A 49 -1.92 -2.51 23.88
N ASN A 50 -1.51 -1.90 22.77
CA ASN A 50 -1.44 -0.46 22.60
C ASN A 50 -1.66 -0.14 21.12
N ARG A 51 -2.83 0.43 20.79
CA ARG A 51 -3.38 0.59 19.41
C ARG A 51 -3.62 -0.74 18.66
N GLY A 52 -2.92 -1.81 19.00
CA GLY A 52 -3.07 -3.20 18.56
C GLY A 52 -2.30 -4.13 19.51
N ILE A 53 -2.25 -5.44 19.23
CA ILE A 53 -1.46 -6.41 19.98
C ILE A 53 0.02 -6.11 19.74
N VAL A 54 0.77 -5.77 20.79
CA VAL A 54 2.15 -5.29 20.62
C VAL A 54 3.10 -6.44 20.34
N VAL A 55 3.83 -6.33 19.24
CA VAL A 55 4.74 -7.36 18.74
C VAL A 55 6.17 -6.85 18.56
N SER A 56 7.11 -7.78 18.67
CA SER A 56 8.54 -7.58 18.36
C SER A 56 8.83 -7.70 16.86
N ASP A 57 10.09 -7.52 16.47
CA ASP A 57 10.53 -7.66 15.07
C ASP A 57 10.37 -9.09 14.51
N THR A 58 10.16 -10.10 15.36
CA THR A 58 9.86 -11.48 14.93
C THR A 58 8.36 -11.77 14.92
N MET A 59 7.52 -10.74 15.09
CA MET A 59 6.05 -10.80 15.17
C MET A 59 5.50 -11.57 16.39
N GLN A 60 6.37 -11.99 17.32
CA GLN A 60 5.99 -12.52 18.62
C GLN A 60 5.42 -11.40 19.49
N THR A 61 4.41 -11.70 20.30
CA THR A 61 3.90 -10.74 21.30
C THR A 61 4.98 -10.43 22.32
N VAL A 62 5.05 -9.17 22.77
CA VAL A 62 6.11 -8.75 23.70
C VAL A 62 5.94 -9.30 25.12
N THR A 63 4.74 -9.81 25.45
CA THR A 63 4.43 -10.39 26.76
C THR A 63 4.68 -11.91 26.81
N ASP A 64 4.37 -12.62 25.73
CA ASP A 64 4.59 -14.07 25.62
C ASP A 64 5.16 -14.43 24.23
N GLY A 65 6.43 -14.84 24.19
CA GLY A 65 7.12 -15.20 22.96
C GLY A 65 6.56 -16.42 22.25
N ARG A 66 5.68 -17.21 22.88
CA ARG A 66 5.04 -18.36 22.23
C ARG A 66 3.85 -17.96 21.37
N ILE A 67 3.34 -16.75 21.55
CA ILE A 67 2.18 -16.22 20.85
C ILE A 67 2.65 -15.21 19.81
N TYR A 68 2.07 -15.28 18.61
CA TYR A 68 2.32 -14.33 17.52
C TYR A 68 1.04 -13.55 17.26
N ALA A 69 1.21 -12.31 16.81
CA ALA A 69 0.14 -11.55 16.18
C ALA A 69 0.62 -11.08 14.80
N VAL A 70 -0.23 -11.28 13.80
CA VAL A 70 -0.01 -10.88 12.42
C VAL A 70 -1.32 -10.31 11.92
N GLY A 71 -1.29 -9.30 11.06
CA GLY A 71 -2.52 -8.69 10.60
C GLY A 71 -2.66 -7.23 11.01
N GLU A 72 -3.84 -6.71 10.71
CA GLU A 72 -4.30 -5.40 11.16
C GLU A 72 -4.44 -5.35 12.69
N CYS A 73 -4.49 -6.51 13.37
CA CYS A 73 -4.53 -6.58 14.81
C CYS A 73 -3.17 -6.34 15.48
N ALA A 74 -2.06 -6.44 14.74
CA ALA A 74 -0.71 -6.32 15.29
C ALA A 74 -0.21 -4.87 15.27
N ALA A 75 0.40 -4.44 16.37
CA ALA A 75 1.08 -3.17 16.50
C ALA A 75 2.60 -3.39 16.61
N HIS A 76 3.33 -3.12 15.54
CA HIS A 76 4.79 -3.20 15.49
C HIS A 76 5.37 -1.80 15.64
N ARG A 77 6.26 -1.62 16.64
CA ARG A 77 6.89 -0.31 16.94
C ARG A 77 5.88 0.86 17.04
N GLY A 78 4.70 0.59 17.60
CA GLY A 78 3.62 1.56 17.79
C GLY A 78 2.71 1.78 16.58
N ILE A 79 2.96 1.11 15.45
CA ILE A 79 2.18 1.25 14.21
C ILE A 79 1.34 -0.02 13.99
N ALA A 80 0.04 0.18 13.76
CA ALA A 80 -0.88 -0.85 13.29
C ALA A 80 -1.26 -0.56 11.83
N TYR A 81 -0.88 -1.46 10.92
CA TYR A 81 -1.09 -1.28 9.48
C TYR A 81 -2.46 -1.82 9.05
N GLY A 82 -3.25 -1.00 8.37
CA GLY A 82 -4.53 -1.40 7.76
C GLY A 82 -4.42 -1.66 6.25
N LEU A 83 -3.32 -2.30 5.82
CA LEU A 83 -3.00 -2.53 4.41
C LEU A 83 -2.48 -3.95 4.18
N VAL A 84 -2.83 -4.52 3.04
CA VAL A 84 -2.52 -5.92 2.71
C VAL A 84 -1.01 -6.17 2.55
N ALA A 85 -0.26 -5.25 1.94
CA ALA A 85 1.17 -5.45 1.70
C ALA A 85 2.01 -5.62 2.99
N PRO A 86 1.89 -4.73 4.01
CA PRO A 86 2.51 -4.95 5.31
C PRO A 86 2.16 -6.30 5.95
N LEU A 87 0.93 -6.77 5.77
CA LEU A 87 0.47 -8.03 6.31
C LEU A 87 1.17 -9.24 5.67
N PHE A 88 1.46 -9.20 4.37
CA PHE A 88 2.26 -10.22 3.71
C PHE A 88 3.70 -10.24 4.22
N GLU A 89 4.30 -9.08 4.46
CA GLU A 89 5.65 -8.96 5.03
C GLU A 89 5.72 -9.57 6.44
N GLN A 90 4.75 -9.21 7.29
CA GLN A 90 4.62 -9.79 8.63
C GLN A 90 4.45 -11.31 8.57
N GLY A 91 3.59 -11.81 7.67
CA GLY A 91 3.37 -13.24 7.47
C GLY A 91 4.63 -13.99 7.04
N LYS A 92 5.44 -13.41 6.15
CA LYS A 92 6.74 -13.98 5.73
C LYS A 92 7.71 -14.11 6.92
N VAL A 93 7.73 -13.13 7.83
CA VAL A 93 8.56 -13.17 9.04
C VAL A 93 8.10 -14.26 9.99
N VAL A 94 6.79 -14.34 10.27
CA VAL A 94 6.22 -15.42 11.11
C VAL A 94 6.52 -16.79 10.52
N ALA A 95 6.32 -16.98 9.22
CA ALA A 95 6.60 -18.24 8.53
C ALA A 95 8.07 -18.65 8.64
N ASN A 96 9.01 -17.70 8.49
CA ASN A 96 10.43 -17.95 8.64
C ASN A 96 10.79 -18.38 10.07
N HIS A 97 10.19 -17.75 11.06
CA HIS A 97 10.44 -18.04 12.47
C HIS A 97 9.83 -19.39 12.89
N LEU A 98 8.60 -19.69 12.48
CA LEU A 98 7.94 -20.98 12.74
C LEU A 98 8.60 -22.15 12.01
N ALA A 99 9.26 -21.90 10.88
CA ALA A 99 10.07 -22.89 10.17
C ALA A 99 11.50 -23.04 10.73
N GLU A 100 11.78 -22.45 11.89
CA GLU A 100 13.07 -22.53 12.60
C GLU A 100 14.29 -22.00 11.83
N PHE A 101 14.06 -21.18 10.80
CA PHE A 101 15.16 -20.51 10.10
C PHE A 101 15.70 -19.32 10.90
N GLY A 102 14.84 -18.58 11.61
CA GLY A 102 15.24 -17.50 12.51
C GLY A 102 15.95 -16.30 11.88
N ILE A 103 15.87 -16.14 10.56
CA ILE A 103 16.57 -15.08 9.80
C ILE A 103 15.68 -13.87 9.50
N GLY A 104 14.35 -14.02 9.58
CA GLY A 104 13.39 -12.98 9.25
C GLY A 104 13.19 -11.97 10.37
N ARG A 105 13.27 -10.68 10.06
CA ARG A 105 12.86 -9.59 10.96
C ARG A 105 12.00 -8.58 10.21
N TYR A 106 10.88 -8.21 10.81
CA TYR A 106 10.03 -7.14 10.34
C TYR A 106 10.57 -5.80 10.84
N GLN A 107 10.90 -4.90 9.91
CA GLN A 107 11.45 -3.57 10.22
C GLN A 107 10.41 -2.45 10.15
N GLY A 108 9.14 -2.80 9.91
CA GLY A 108 8.10 -1.87 9.50
C GLY A 108 8.02 -1.76 7.98
N SER A 109 6.85 -1.40 7.47
CA SER A 109 6.59 -1.25 6.04
C SER A 109 6.50 0.22 5.66
N LEU A 110 7.06 0.55 4.51
CA LEU A 110 6.70 1.76 3.76
C LEU A 110 5.40 1.49 3.02
N THR A 111 4.44 2.41 3.12
CA THR A 111 3.12 2.21 2.56
C THR A 111 2.93 3.02 1.29
N SER A 112 2.33 2.39 0.29
CA SER A 112 1.66 3.08 -0.80
C SER A 112 0.19 2.69 -0.83
N THR A 113 -0.66 3.61 -1.27
CA THR A 113 -2.08 3.35 -1.48
C THR A 113 -2.46 3.77 -2.89
N LYS A 114 -3.30 2.96 -3.51
CA LYS A 114 -3.92 3.27 -4.81
C LYS A 114 -5.42 3.08 -4.69
N LEU A 115 -6.16 4.11 -5.07
CA LEU A 115 -7.61 4.05 -5.08
C LEU A 115 -8.10 3.27 -6.30
N LYS A 116 -9.10 2.42 -6.11
CA LYS A 116 -9.72 1.60 -7.17
C LYS A 116 -11.16 2.03 -7.39
N VAL A 117 -11.37 3.32 -7.65
CA VAL A 117 -12.68 3.86 -7.98
C VAL A 117 -12.69 4.19 -9.46
N THR A 118 -13.70 3.73 -10.18
CA THR A 118 -13.81 3.98 -11.62
C THR A 118 -13.78 5.49 -11.90
N GLY A 119 -12.90 5.90 -12.82
CA GLY A 119 -12.72 7.30 -13.18
C GLY A 119 -11.88 8.12 -12.18
N ILE A 120 -11.32 7.50 -11.13
CA ILE A 120 -10.42 8.16 -10.19
C ILE A 120 -9.12 7.37 -10.08
N ASP A 121 -8.09 7.86 -10.75
CA ASP A 121 -6.72 7.40 -10.57
C ASP A 121 -6.04 8.23 -9.49
N LEU A 122 -5.86 7.64 -8.31
CA LEU A 122 -5.15 8.26 -7.19
C LEU A 122 -4.09 7.31 -6.65
N PHE A 123 -2.88 7.82 -6.47
CA PHE A 123 -1.77 7.13 -5.84
C PHE A 123 -1.14 8.02 -4.77
N SER A 124 -0.80 7.44 -3.62
CA SER A 124 0.02 8.12 -2.60
C SER A 124 1.02 7.17 -1.97
N ALA A 125 2.17 7.69 -1.55
CA ALA A 125 3.20 6.93 -0.86
C ALA A 125 3.98 7.80 0.13
N GLY A 126 4.42 7.17 1.23
CA GLY A 126 5.24 7.79 2.29
C GLY A 126 4.64 9.07 2.88
N ASP A 127 5.52 10.01 3.25
CA ASP A 127 5.14 11.32 3.80
C ASP A 127 4.92 12.32 2.66
N PHE A 128 3.74 12.23 2.05
CA PHE A 128 3.32 13.13 0.97
C PHE A 128 2.79 14.48 1.48
N GLN A 129 2.65 14.68 2.78
CA GLN A 129 2.25 15.98 3.34
C GLN A 129 3.44 16.93 3.38
N GLY A 130 4.60 16.44 3.83
CA GLY A 130 5.80 17.26 4.02
C GLY A 130 5.80 18.03 5.34
N GLY A 131 6.71 18.98 5.47
CA GLY A 131 6.91 19.83 6.64
C GLY A 131 8.03 20.86 6.45
N GLU A 132 8.45 21.52 7.54
CA GLU A 132 9.42 22.63 7.49
C GLU A 132 10.80 22.23 6.92
N ASP A 133 11.21 20.96 7.07
CA ASP A 133 12.49 20.44 6.56
C ASP A 133 12.40 19.79 5.17
N THR A 134 11.30 20.01 4.44
CA THR A 134 11.05 19.34 3.15
C THR A 134 10.88 20.32 2.01
N GLU A 135 11.25 19.89 0.82
CA GLU A 135 11.01 20.59 -0.43
C GLU A 135 9.89 19.92 -1.21
N GLU A 136 9.07 20.70 -1.90
CA GLU A 136 7.96 20.19 -2.71
C GLU A 136 8.17 20.52 -4.18
N ILE A 137 7.97 19.52 -5.05
CA ILE A 137 7.83 19.72 -6.49
C ILE A 137 6.38 19.42 -6.85
N VAL A 138 5.68 20.38 -7.43
CA VAL A 138 4.24 20.28 -7.74
C VAL A 138 3.99 20.56 -9.22
N LEU A 139 3.21 19.68 -9.84
CA LEU A 139 2.60 19.87 -11.16
C LEU A 139 1.09 19.81 -10.99
N SER A 140 0.38 20.83 -11.46
CA SER A 140 -1.07 20.93 -11.33
C SER A 140 -1.67 21.43 -12.64
N ASP A 141 -2.45 20.56 -13.29
CA ASP A 141 -3.31 20.89 -14.43
C ASP A 141 -4.76 20.48 -14.10
N PRO A 142 -5.55 21.41 -13.51
CA PRO A 142 -6.93 21.12 -13.15
C PRO A 142 -7.84 20.85 -14.36
N PHE A 143 -7.53 21.42 -15.54
CA PHE A 143 -8.31 21.20 -16.75
C PHE A 143 -8.05 19.81 -17.35
N GLY A 144 -6.78 19.39 -17.35
CA GLY A 144 -6.39 18.03 -17.73
C GLY A 144 -6.68 16.98 -16.66
N GLY A 145 -7.09 17.40 -15.45
CA GLY A 145 -7.36 16.49 -14.33
C GLY A 145 -6.11 15.84 -13.75
N VAL A 146 -4.95 16.49 -13.88
CA VAL A 146 -3.65 15.95 -13.42
C VAL A 146 -3.13 16.75 -12.24
N TYR A 147 -2.72 16.05 -11.20
CA TYR A 147 -1.97 16.63 -10.09
C TYR A 147 -0.86 15.67 -9.65
N LYS A 148 0.36 16.16 -9.53
CA LYS A 148 1.51 15.42 -9.01
C LYS A 148 2.22 16.27 -7.97
N LYS A 149 2.43 15.72 -6.78
CA LYS A 149 3.24 16.31 -5.71
C LYS A 149 4.30 15.31 -5.28
N LEU A 150 5.54 15.75 -5.26
CA LEU A 150 6.69 15.01 -4.74
C LEU A 150 7.27 15.78 -3.56
N VAL A 151 7.57 15.07 -2.47
CA VAL A 151 8.15 15.63 -1.24
C VAL A 151 9.56 15.09 -1.08
N ILE A 152 10.53 15.97 -0.93
CA ILE A 152 11.95 15.67 -0.87
C ILE A 152 12.52 16.15 0.48
N LYS A 153 13.34 15.34 1.13
CA LYS A 153 14.10 15.72 2.33
C LYS A 153 15.55 15.29 2.17
N GLY A 154 16.49 16.24 2.16
CA GLY A 154 17.92 15.97 2.02
C GLY A 154 18.25 15.15 0.76
N ASP A 155 17.78 15.61 -0.39
CA ASP A 155 17.89 14.95 -1.70
C ASP A 155 17.31 13.54 -1.77
N LYS A 156 16.42 13.15 -0.87
CA LYS A 156 15.71 11.87 -0.94
C LYS A 156 14.22 12.10 -1.09
N LEU A 157 13.60 11.33 -1.97
CA LEU A 157 12.15 11.30 -2.08
C LEU A 157 11.55 10.65 -0.82
N VAL A 158 10.75 11.40 -0.07
CA VAL A 158 10.10 10.93 1.16
C VAL A 158 8.58 10.78 1.02
N GLY A 159 7.99 11.34 -0.03
CA GLY A 159 6.59 11.15 -0.33
C GLY A 159 6.20 11.50 -1.77
N ALA A 160 5.10 10.92 -2.21
CA ALA A 160 4.52 11.18 -3.53
C ALA A 160 2.98 11.13 -3.44
N CYS A 161 2.31 12.03 -4.17
CA CYS A 161 0.87 12.04 -4.37
C CYS A 161 0.57 12.33 -5.84
N LEU A 162 -0.18 11.46 -6.50
CA LEU A 162 -0.49 11.53 -7.93
C LEU A 162 -1.99 11.36 -8.13
N TYR A 163 -2.58 12.21 -8.96
CA TYR A 163 -3.98 12.18 -9.35
C TYR A 163 -4.11 12.34 -10.87
N GLY A 164 -5.01 11.55 -11.47
CA GLY A 164 -5.17 11.46 -12.92
C GLY A 164 -4.07 10.61 -13.54
N ASP A 165 -2.86 11.16 -13.68
CA ASP A 165 -1.70 10.42 -14.18
C ASP A 165 -0.92 9.76 -13.03
N THR A 166 -1.17 8.47 -12.83
CA THR A 166 -0.54 7.65 -11.77
C THR A 166 0.45 6.61 -12.28
N VAL A 167 0.84 6.67 -13.56
CA VAL A 167 1.65 5.63 -14.23
C VAL A 167 2.98 5.40 -13.51
N ASP A 168 3.64 6.49 -13.10
CA ASP A 168 4.95 6.45 -12.43
C ASP A 168 4.89 6.16 -10.92
N GLY A 169 3.70 5.94 -10.34
CA GLY A 169 3.55 5.74 -8.89
C GLY A 169 4.43 4.62 -8.33
N SER A 170 4.53 3.51 -9.06
CA SER A 170 5.39 2.38 -8.67
C SER A 170 6.88 2.73 -8.65
N TRP A 171 7.32 3.56 -9.60
CA TRP A 171 8.71 4.02 -9.69
C TRP A 171 9.06 4.99 -8.57
N TYR A 172 8.19 5.96 -8.26
CA TYR A 172 8.36 6.83 -7.09
C TYR A 172 8.39 6.03 -5.79
N PHE A 173 7.54 5.01 -5.64
CA PHE A 173 7.58 4.13 -4.48
C PHE A 173 8.90 3.37 -4.36
N LYS A 174 9.46 2.91 -5.48
CA LYS A 174 10.78 2.28 -5.52
C LYS A 174 11.88 3.24 -5.04
N LEU A 175 11.93 4.48 -5.55
CA LEU A 175 12.89 5.49 -5.11
C LEU A 175 12.79 5.77 -3.61
N LEU A 176 11.57 5.88 -3.09
CA LEU A 176 11.29 6.09 -1.68
C LEU A 176 11.78 4.91 -0.82
N ARG A 177 11.53 3.67 -1.27
CA ARG A 177 11.98 2.45 -0.59
C ARG A 177 13.49 2.29 -0.57
N GLU A 178 14.16 2.65 -1.66
CA GLU A 178 15.62 2.56 -1.77
C GLU A 178 16.34 3.70 -1.04
N GLY A 179 15.66 4.83 -0.79
CA GLY A 179 16.27 6.00 -0.16
C GLY A 179 17.45 6.56 -0.95
N ARG A 180 17.45 6.32 -2.27
CA ARG A 180 18.46 6.82 -3.22
C ARG A 180 18.41 8.35 -3.25
N SER A 181 19.56 8.99 -3.38
CA SER A 181 19.61 10.42 -3.70
C SER A 181 18.99 10.68 -5.07
N VAL A 182 18.12 11.69 -5.16
CA VAL A 182 17.48 12.15 -6.40
C VAL A 182 18.13 13.42 -6.95
N ALA A 183 19.25 13.87 -6.37
CA ALA A 183 19.92 15.11 -6.78
C ALA A 183 20.30 15.11 -8.27
N ASP A 184 20.74 13.96 -8.79
CA ASP A 184 21.17 13.78 -10.18
C ASP A 184 20.01 13.77 -11.18
N ILE A 185 18.79 13.49 -10.72
CA ILE A 185 17.58 13.38 -11.55
C ILE A 185 16.55 14.45 -11.22
N ARG A 186 16.84 15.39 -10.32
CA ARG A 186 15.88 16.32 -9.72
C ARG A 186 15.07 17.10 -10.76
N GLU A 187 15.73 17.60 -11.80
CA GLU A 187 15.10 18.39 -12.87
C GLU A 187 14.08 17.59 -13.70
N ARG A 188 14.28 16.27 -13.81
CA ARG A 188 13.44 15.37 -14.62
C ARG A 188 12.50 14.54 -13.77
N LEU A 189 12.69 14.54 -12.45
CA LEU A 189 12.01 13.69 -11.48
C LEU A 189 10.49 13.73 -11.64
N MET A 190 9.90 14.91 -11.85
CA MET A 190 8.45 15.12 -11.99
C MET A 190 7.84 14.37 -13.19
N PHE A 191 8.63 14.14 -14.23
CA PHE A 191 8.16 13.57 -15.49
C PHE A 191 8.35 12.05 -15.57
N GLY A 192 8.72 11.40 -14.46
CA GLY A 192 8.75 9.94 -14.39
C GLY A 192 10.03 9.30 -14.95
N GLU A 193 10.08 7.97 -14.83
CA GLU A 193 11.26 7.15 -15.16
C GLU A 193 11.67 7.31 -16.63
N SER A 194 10.69 7.39 -17.54
CA SER A 194 10.92 7.47 -18.98
C SER A 194 11.65 8.74 -19.43
N ASN A 195 11.70 9.78 -18.60
CA ASN A 195 12.39 11.04 -18.91
C ASN A 195 13.81 11.10 -18.33
N ILE A 196 14.25 10.09 -17.58
CA ILE A 196 15.57 10.04 -16.93
C ILE A 196 16.61 9.27 -17.77
N GLY A 197 16.19 8.55 -18.81
CA GLY A 197 17.04 7.89 -19.79
C GLY A 197 16.86 8.46 -21.21
N ASP A 198 17.98 8.56 -21.94
CA ASP A 198 18.11 9.15 -23.27
C ASP A 198 17.35 8.39 -24.37
N THR A 199 16.98 9.13 -25.42
CA THR A 199 16.34 8.79 -26.71
C THR A 199 16.20 7.32 -27.14
N GLY A 200 14.98 6.91 -27.51
CA GLY A 200 14.78 5.74 -28.40
C GLY A 200 13.35 5.23 -28.48
N HIS A 201 12.70 5.44 -29.62
CA HIS A 201 11.55 4.64 -30.03
C HIS A 201 12.00 3.19 -30.21
N GLU A 202 11.78 2.30 -29.24
CA GLU A 202 11.71 0.86 -29.46
C GLU A 202 11.15 0.14 -28.23
N GLY A 203 10.36 -0.90 -28.45
CA GLY A 203 9.61 -1.64 -27.44
C GLY A 203 10.50 -2.37 -26.43
N HIS A 204 11.08 -1.62 -25.49
CA HIS A 204 11.79 -2.20 -24.37
C HIS A 204 10.80 -2.91 -23.43
N ASN A 205 10.96 -4.23 -23.34
CA ASN A 205 10.36 -5.06 -22.30
C ASN A 205 10.94 -4.61 -20.94
N LYS A 206 10.25 -3.73 -20.22
CA LYS A 206 10.61 -3.24 -18.88
C LYS A 206 10.83 -4.41 -17.92
N ALA A 207 10.08 -5.50 -18.06
CA ALA A 207 10.26 -6.68 -17.24
C ALA A 207 11.63 -7.34 -17.47
N ALA A 208 12.22 -7.25 -18.67
CA ALA A 208 13.55 -7.81 -18.95
C ALA A 208 14.66 -7.15 -18.12
N ALA A 209 14.57 -5.83 -17.88
CA ALA A 209 15.57 -5.06 -17.13
C ALA A 209 15.46 -5.16 -15.60
N MET A 210 14.32 -5.66 -15.08
CA MET A 210 14.10 -5.82 -13.63
C MET A 210 14.91 -6.98 -13.04
N ALA A 211 15.31 -6.86 -11.78
CA ALA A 211 15.88 -7.98 -11.03
C ALA A 211 14.77 -8.95 -10.57
N ASP A 212 15.10 -10.22 -10.30
CA ASP A 212 14.11 -11.20 -9.81
C ASP A 212 13.51 -10.83 -8.44
N SER A 213 14.23 -10.02 -7.66
CA SER A 213 13.78 -9.46 -6.38
C SER A 213 12.83 -8.27 -6.54
N ASP A 214 12.73 -7.68 -7.72
CA ASP A 214 11.93 -6.48 -7.92
C ASP A 214 10.45 -6.80 -7.82
N GLU A 215 9.72 -5.91 -7.13
CA GLU A 215 8.29 -6.04 -6.94
C GLU A 215 7.56 -5.64 -8.23
N VAL A 216 6.77 -6.57 -8.77
CA VAL A 216 5.91 -6.35 -9.95
C VAL A 216 4.50 -6.01 -9.50
N CYS A 217 3.96 -6.70 -8.48
CA CYS A 217 2.62 -6.45 -7.97
C CYS A 217 2.65 -6.03 -6.49
N GLY A 218 2.60 -4.73 -6.24
CA GLY A 218 2.60 -4.20 -4.86
C GLY A 218 1.38 -4.58 -4.02
N CYS A 219 0.20 -4.72 -4.61
CA CYS A 219 -0.99 -5.12 -3.85
C CYS A 219 -0.89 -6.54 -3.27
N ASN A 220 -0.18 -7.44 -3.96
CA ASN A 220 -0.05 -8.85 -3.58
C ASN A 220 1.38 -9.22 -3.17
N GLY A 221 2.30 -8.25 -3.12
CA GLY A 221 3.72 -8.45 -2.81
C GLY A 221 4.43 -9.47 -3.70
N VAL A 222 4.08 -9.50 -5.00
CA VAL A 222 4.61 -10.48 -5.97
C VAL A 222 5.80 -9.89 -6.73
N THR A 223 6.92 -10.61 -6.74
CA THR A 223 8.14 -10.21 -7.45
C THR A 223 8.23 -10.78 -8.86
N LYS A 224 9.10 -10.21 -9.70
CA LYS A 224 9.43 -10.75 -11.03
C LYS A 224 9.83 -12.22 -10.96
N GLY A 225 10.75 -12.57 -10.04
CA GLY A 225 11.22 -13.94 -9.90
C GLY A 225 10.10 -14.93 -9.55
N THR A 226 9.11 -14.50 -8.77
CA THR A 226 7.92 -15.31 -8.46
C THR A 226 7.09 -15.60 -9.72
N ILE A 227 6.90 -14.60 -10.57
CA ILE A 227 6.15 -14.73 -11.83
C ILE A 227 6.93 -15.61 -12.81
N CYS A 228 8.20 -15.30 -13.06
CA CYS A 228 9.04 -16.06 -14.00
C CYS A 228 9.18 -17.53 -13.57
N LYS A 229 9.33 -17.81 -12.27
CA LYS A 229 9.34 -19.18 -11.75
C LYS A 229 8.03 -19.89 -12.00
N ALA A 230 6.89 -19.25 -11.72
CA ALA A 230 5.58 -19.85 -11.96
C ALA A 230 5.34 -20.15 -13.45
N ILE A 231 5.74 -19.25 -14.35
CA ILE A 231 5.66 -19.45 -15.80
C ILE A 231 6.48 -20.69 -16.22
N LYS A 232 7.74 -20.79 -15.76
CA LYS A 232 8.64 -21.90 -16.11
C LYS A 232 8.18 -23.23 -15.52
N ASP A 233 7.85 -23.27 -14.24
CA ASP A 233 7.53 -24.50 -13.52
C ASP A 233 6.18 -25.09 -13.95
N LYS A 234 5.24 -24.25 -14.41
CA LYS A 234 3.86 -24.65 -14.73
C LYS A 234 3.48 -24.51 -16.21
N GLY A 235 4.38 -23.98 -17.04
CA GLY A 235 4.11 -23.76 -18.46
C GLY A 235 2.93 -22.82 -18.68
N LEU A 236 2.95 -21.64 -18.07
CA LEU A 236 1.85 -20.67 -18.18
C LEU A 236 2.06 -19.81 -19.44
N PHE A 237 1.01 -19.62 -20.24
CA PHE A 237 1.07 -18.89 -21.51
C PHE A 237 0.11 -17.70 -21.58
N THR A 238 -0.76 -17.54 -20.58
CA THR A 238 -1.74 -16.46 -20.54
C THR A 238 -1.64 -15.64 -19.25
N LEU A 239 -2.05 -14.37 -19.34
CA LEU A 239 -2.15 -13.49 -18.18
C LEU A 239 -3.11 -14.04 -17.10
N GLU A 240 -4.20 -14.69 -17.50
CA GLU A 240 -5.15 -15.29 -16.56
C GLU A 240 -4.53 -16.44 -15.76
N GLU A 241 -3.71 -17.27 -16.40
CA GLU A 241 -2.98 -18.33 -15.72
C GLU A 241 -1.97 -17.76 -14.72
N VAL A 242 -1.22 -16.72 -15.11
CA VAL A 242 -0.29 -16.02 -14.22
C VAL A 242 -1.03 -15.41 -13.03
N ARG A 243 -2.17 -14.72 -13.27
CA ARG A 243 -3.04 -14.18 -12.21
C ARG A 243 -3.52 -15.27 -11.27
N LYS A 244 -3.97 -16.40 -11.80
CA LYS A 244 -4.48 -17.53 -11.03
C LYS A 244 -3.43 -18.13 -10.11
N HIS A 245 -2.19 -18.27 -10.60
CA HIS A 245 -1.12 -18.97 -9.89
C HIS A 245 -0.23 -18.09 -9.02
N THR A 246 -0.10 -16.80 -9.34
CA THR A 246 0.79 -15.88 -8.62
C THR A 246 0.04 -14.79 -7.87
N LYS A 247 -1.24 -14.56 -8.21
CA LYS A 247 -2.03 -13.38 -7.82
C LYS A 247 -1.49 -12.05 -8.35
N ALA A 248 -0.40 -12.00 -9.12
CA ALA A 248 0.02 -10.78 -9.78
C ALA A 248 -1.12 -10.26 -10.68
N SER A 249 -1.35 -8.94 -10.70
CA SER A 249 -2.43 -8.29 -11.45
C SER A 249 -3.88 -8.62 -10.99
N ALA A 250 -4.10 -9.59 -10.11
CA ALA A 250 -5.44 -10.05 -9.72
C ALA A 250 -6.22 -9.11 -8.78
N SER A 251 -5.60 -8.05 -8.25
CA SER A 251 -6.23 -7.15 -7.26
C SER A 251 -6.47 -5.74 -7.76
N CYS A 252 -5.43 -5.00 -8.16
CA CYS A 252 -5.57 -3.61 -8.66
C CYS A 252 -5.49 -3.51 -10.18
N GLY A 253 -4.97 -4.53 -10.87
CA GLY A 253 -4.73 -4.51 -12.31
C GLY A 253 -3.61 -3.57 -12.80
N SER A 254 -3.03 -2.70 -11.97
CA SER A 254 -2.08 -1.68 -12.44
C SER A 254 -0.76 -2.25 -12.99
N CYS A 255 -0.38 -3.44 -12.54
CA CYS A 255 0.80 -4.15 -13.04
C CYS A 255 0.50 -5.03 -14.27
N THR A 256 -0.71 -5.02 -14.81
CA THR A 256 -1.10 -5.91 -15.94
C THR A 256 -0.15 -5.80 -17.12
N GLY A 257 0.09 -4.58 -17.63
CA GLY A 257 0.97 -4.39 -18.77
C GLY A 257 2.44 -4.76 -18.50
N LEU A 258 2.85 -4.83 -17.22
CA LEU A 258 4.19 -5.30 -16.82
C LEU A 258 4.23 -6.82 -16.66
N VAL A 259 3.12 -7.45 -16.30
CA VAL A 259 2.98 -8.93 -16.21
C VAL A 259 2.80 -9.56 -17.60
N GLU A 260 2.24 -8.81 -18.55
CA GLU A 260 2.10 -9.23 -19.96
C GLU A 260 3.43 -9.20 -20.73
N GLN A 261 4.40 -8.43 -20.25
CA GLN A 261 5.77 -8.36 -20.79
C GLN A 261 6.63 -9.53 -20.32
#